data_AF-A0A8T4DQM3-F1
#
_entry.id   AF-A0A8T4DQM3-F1
#
_cell.length_a   1.000
_cell.length_b   1.000
_cell.length_c   1.000
_cell.angle_alpha   90.00
_cell.angle_beta   90.00
_cell.angle_gamma   90.00
#
_symmetry.space_group_name_H-M   'P 1'
#
loop_
_entity.id
_entity.type
_entity.pdbx_description
1 polymer ?
#
loop_
_entity_poly.entity_id
_entity_poly.type
_entity_poly.pdbx_seq_one_letter_code
_entity_poly.pdbx_strand_id
1 'polypeptide(L)' 'MKKANRKVNIGISEETHTKAKIICVLKGITLNEYISKALEKELEKDKHVLERLSR' A
#
# COMPACT_ATOMS: atom_id res chain seq x y z
N MET A 1 14.96 -10.20 -13.11
CA MET A 1 13.72 -9.81 -13.85
C MET A 1 13.30 -8.44 -13.37
N LYS A 2 13.17 -7.42 -14.24
CA LYS A 2 12.67 -6.09 -13.83
C LYS A 2 11.22 -6.26 -13.36
N LYS A 3 10.91 -5.99 -12.09
CA LYS A 3 9.52 -5.91 -11.60
C LYS A 3 8.79 -4.85 -12.44
N ALA A 4 7.77 -5.26 -13.19
CA ALA A 4 6.92 -4.33 -13.91
C ALA A 4 6.03 -3.60 -12.89
N ASN A 5 6.26 -2.30 -12.70
CA ASN A 5 5.37 -1.48 -11.86
C ASN A 5 4.03 -1.31 -12.58
N ARG A 6 2.99 -1.94 -12.03
CA ARG A 6 1.60 -1.75 -12.48
C ARG A 6 1.02 -0.52 -11.79
N LYS A 7 0.35 0.35 -12.54
CA LYS A 7 -0.39 1.49 -11.99
C LYS A 7 -1.80 1.05 -11.63
N VAL A 8 -2.30 1.53 -10.50
CA VAL A 8 -3.66 1.25 -10.03
C VAL A 8 -4.29 2.58 -9.62
N ASN A 9 -5.53 2.81 -10.03
CA ASN A 9 -6.34 3.94 -9.56
C ASN A 9 -7.08 3.50 -8.30
N ILE A 10 -6.92 4.25 -7.20
CA ILE A 10 -7.54 3.92 -5.91
C ILE A 10 -8.46 5.06 -5.51
N GLY A 11 -9.73 4.75 -5.27
CA GLY A 11 -10.67 5.67 -4.64
C GLY A 11 -10.51 5.62 -3.13
N ILE A 12 -10.27 6.78 -2.51
CA ILE A 12 -10.24 6.94 -1.05
C ILE A 12 -11.01 8.20 -0.68
N SER A 13 -11.54 8.25 0.55
CA SER A 13 -12.18 9.47 1.04
C SER A 13 -11.18 10.62 1.13
N GLU A 14 -11.68 11.84 0.94
CA GLU A 14 -10.88 13.06 1.04
C GLU A 14 -10.20 13.19 2.41
N GLU A 15 -10.91 12.83 3.48
CA GLU A 15 -10.38 12.79 4.83
C GLU A 15 -9.19 11.83 4.95
N THR A 16 -9.32 10.62 4.42
CA THR A 16 -8.24 9.61 4.43
C THR A 16 -7.04 10.11 3.64
N HIS A 17 -7.27 10.67 2.45
CA HIS A 17 -6.21 11.23 1.61
C HIS A 17 -5.46 12.35 2.34
N THR A 18 -6.19 13.26 3.00
CA THR A 18 -5.61 14.40 3.73
C THR A 18 -4.74 13.92 4.89
N LYS A 19 -5.27 13.00 5.72
CA LYS A 19 -4.51 12.40 6.83
C LYS A 19 -3.26 11.69 6.33
N ALA A 20 -3.37 10.91 5.26
CA ALA A 20 -2.23 10.21 4.67
C ALA A 20 -1.17 11.20 4.18
N LYS A 21 -1.56 12.29 3.50
CA LYS A 21 -0.62 13.33 3.07
C LYS A 21 0.13 13.97 4.22
N ILE A 22 -0.57 14.35 5.30
CA ILE A 22 0.07 14.94 6.49
C ILE A 22 1.13 13.98 7.05
N ILE A 23 0.77 12.69 7.21
CA ILE A 23 1.69 11.67 7.70
C ILE A 23 2.90 11.51 6.77
N CYS A 24 2.70 11.56 5.45
CA CYS A 24 3.79 11.46 4.48
C CYS A 24 4.79 12.61 4.61
N VAL A 25 4.28 13.84 4.75
CA VAL A 25 5.11 15.04 5.00
C VAL A 25 5.91 14.88 6.29
N LEU A 26 5.25 14.50 7.39
CA LEU A 26 5.91 14.31 8.69
C LEU A 26 6.97 13.19 8.67
N LYS A 27 6.80 12.18 7.81
CA LYS A 27 7.73 11.06 7.67
C LYS A 27 8.81 11.28 6.61
N GLY A 28 8.75 12.36 5.84
CA GLY A 28 9.68 12.61 4.73
C GLY A 28 9.59 11.56 3.62
N ILE A 29 8.41 10.99 3.37
CA ILE A 29 8.18 9.97 2.33
C ILE A 29 7.06 10.39 1.39
N THR A 30 7.00 9.78 0.21
CA THR A 30 5.92 9.99 -0.74
C THR A 30 4.67 9.20 -0.38
N LEU A 31 3.51 9.65 -0.88
CA LEU A 31 2.24 8.94 -0.69
C LEU A 31 2.28 7.52 -1.30
N ASN A 32 2.96 7.36 -2.44
CA ASN A 32 3.15 6.05 -3.07
C ASN A 32 3.95 5.10 -2.16
N GLU A 33 5.05 5.56 -1.57
CA GLU A 33 5.83 4.75 -0.64
C GLU A 33 5.04 4.40 0.61
N TYR A 34 4.25 5.35 1.12
CA TYR A 34 3.39 5.10 2.28
C TYR A 34 2.36 4.01 2.01
N ILE A 35 1.64 4.10 0.88
CA ILE A 35 0.66 3.10 0.47
C ILE A 35 1.34 1.75 0.19
N SER A 36 2.50 1.75 -0.48
CA SER A 36 3.24 0.52 -0.78
C SER A 36 3.66 -0.21 0.49
N LYS A 37 4.23 0.52 1.46
CA LYS A 37 4.60 -0.03 2.77
C LYS A 37 3.38 -0.51 3.57
N ALA A 38 2.25 0.19 3.46
CA ALA A 38 1.00 -0.24 4.10
C ALA A 38 0.49 -1.55 3.52
N LEU A 39 0.49 -1.68 2.18
CA LEU A 39 0.10 -2.90 1.48
C LEU A 39 1.04 -4.07 1.80
N GLU A 40 2.36 -3.86 1.76
CA GLU A 40 3.34 -4.90 2.11
C GLU A 40 3.11 -5.44 3.53
N LYS A 41 2.84 -4.55 4.49
CA LYS A 41 2.54 -4.95 5.88
C LYS A 41 1.25 -5.74 6.01
N GLU A 42 0.22 -5.41 5.24
CA GLU A 42 -1.05 -6.12 5.31
C GLU A 42 -0.97 -7.49 4.61
N LEU A 43 -0.33 -7.54 3.44
CA LEU A 43 -0.06 -8.80 2.73
C LEU A 43 0.77 -9.78 3.56
N GLU A 44 1.69 -9.28 4.37
CA GLU A 44 2.47 -10.11 5.30
C GLU A 44 1.57 -10.80 6.35
N LYS A 45 0.56 -10.11 6.87
CA LYS A 45 -0.41 -10.68 7.83
C LYS A 45 -1.32 -11.71 7.15
N ASP A 46 -1.69 -11.44 5.90
CA ASP A 46 -2.59 -12.26 5.10
C ASP A 46 -1.89 -13.40 4.34
N LYS A 47 -0.60 -13.65 4.61
CA LYS A 47 0.14 -14.78 4.01
C LYS A 47 -0.61 -16.11 4.08
N HIS A 48 -1.24 -16.38 5.23
CA HIS A 48 -2.04 -17.58 5.46
C HIS A 48 -3.25 -17.72 4.51
N VAL A 49 -3.78 -16.59 3.99
CA VAL A 49 -4.87 -16.60 3.00
C VAL A 49 -4.34 -17.04 1.65
N LEU A 50 -3.13 -16.61 1.29
CA LEU A 50 -2.50 -16.97 0.02
C LEU A 50 -2.10 -18.45 -0.06
N GLU A 51 -1.81 -19.09 1.07
CA GLU A 51 -1.55 -20.55 1.12
C GLU A 51 -2.73 -21.39 0.60
N ARG A 52 -3.96 -20.86 0.67
CA ARG A 52 -5.17 -21.53 0.15
C ARG A 52 -5.25 -21.56 -1.38
N LEU A 53 -4.47 -20.75 -2.09
CA LEU A 53 -4.42 -20.73 -3.55
C LEU A 53 -3.54 -21.85 -4.14
N SER A 54 -2.80 -22.59 -3.29
CA SER A 54 -1.84 -23.61 -3.71
C SER A 54 -2.38 -25.05 -3.62
N ARG A 55 -3.70 -25.24 -3.46
CA ARG A 55 -4.41 -26.53 -3.55
C ARG A 55 -5.38 -26.48 -4.73
#